data_AF-A3IHV5-F1
#
_entry.id   AF-A3IHV5-F1
#
_cell.length_a   1.000
_cell.length_b   1.000
_cell.length_c   1.000
_cell.angle_alpha   90.00
_cell.angle_beta   90.00
_cell.angle_gamma   90.00
#
_symmetry.space_group_name_H-M   'P 1'
#
loop_
_entity.id
_entity.type
_entity.pdbx_description
1 polymer ?
#
loop_
_entity_poly.entity_id
_entity_poly.type
_entity_poly.pdbx_seq_one_letter_code
_entity_poly.pdbx_strand_id
1 'polypeptide(L)' 'MYRSAKGSHSRWYHPLLPEYPITIAGKDGDDATRYLEKQVEETLIKLKEIQNKESE' A
#
# COMPACT_ATOMS: atom_id res chain seq x y z
N MET A 1 4.16 -9.16 -4.09
CA MET A 1 4.11 -10.40 -3.29
C MET A 1 3.16 -10.18 -2.12
N TYR A 2 2.10 -10.98 -1.99
CA TYR A 2 1.19 -10.96 -0.84
C TYR A 2 1.74 -11.89 0.25
N ARG A 3 1.96 -11.38 1.47
CA ARG A 3 2.31 -12.21 2.63
C ARG A 3 1.22 -12.04 3.68
N SER A 4 0.44 -13.10 3.90
CA SER A 4 -0.50 -13.18 5.00
C SER A 4 0.27 -13.15 6.32
N ALA A 5 0.08 -12.07 7.09
CA ALA A 5 0.54 -12.02 8.48
C ALA A 5 -0.47 -12.77 9.35
N LYS A 6 -0.03 -13.31 10.49
CA LYS A 6 -0.88 -14.06 11.42
C LYS A 6 -1.95 -13.11 12.01
N GLY A 7 -3.21 -13.24 11.57
CA GLY A 7 -4.36 -12.42 12.02
C GLY A 7 -5.12 -11.76 10.86
N SER A 8 -6.13 -10.94 11.16
CA SER A 8 -6.88 -10.15 10.17
C SER A 8 -6.10 -8.91 9.68
N HIS A 9 -4.79 -9.02 9.55
CA HIS A 9 -3.93 -7.93 9.09
C HIS A 9 -3.22 -8.38 7.82
N SER A 10 -3.42 -7.63 6.73
CA SER A 10 -2.74 -7.86 5.46
C SER A 10 -1.70 -6.77 5.23
N ARG A 11 -0.44 -7.16 4.99
CA ARG A 11 0.64 -6.22 4.66
C ARG A 11 0.98 -6.29 3.18
N TRP A 12 0.82 -5.16 2.51
CA TRP A 12 1.00 -4.98 1.08
C TRP A 12 2.32 -4.26 0.80
N TYR A 13 3.06 -4.79 -0.17
CA TYR A 13 4.33 -4.22 -0.62
C TYR A 13 4.27 -4.03 -2.12
N HIS A 14 4.65 -2.85 -2.58
CA HIS A 14 4.82 -2.57 -3.99
C HIS A 14 6.29 -2.78 -4.40
N PRO A 15 6.57 -3.47 -5.54
CA PRO A 15 7.96 -3.76 -5.96
C PRO A 15 8.84 -2.51 -6.12
N LEU A 16 8.25 -1.42 -6.62
CA LEU A 16 8.94 -0.13 -6.82
C LEU A 16 9.02 0.74 -5.55
N LEU A 17 8.30 0.36 -4.48
CA LEU A 17 8.25 1.11 -3.23
C LEU A 17 8.37 0.15 -2.03
N PRO A 18 9.51 -0.58 -1.89
CA PRO A 18 9.69 -1.53 -0.80
C PRO A 18 9.72 -0.84 0.58
N GLU A 19 10.08 0.45 0.62
CA GLU A 19 10.16 1.27 1.83
C GLU A 19 8.79 1.76 2.34
N TYR A 20 7.75 1.68 1.51
CA TYR A 20 6.39 2.15 1.85
C TYR A 20 5.38 0.99 1.84
N PRO A 21 5.44 0.10 2.84
CA PRO A 21 4.46 -0.98 2.97
C PRO A 21 3.14 -0.47 3.55
N ILE A 22 2.03 -0.83 2.91
CA ILE A 22 0.69 -0.51 3.39
C ILE A 22 0.22 -1.66 4.28
N THR A 23 -0.16 -1.35 5.52
CA THR A 23 -0.69 -2.35 6.46
C THR A 23 -2.18 -2.14 6.62
N ILE A 24 -2.96 -3.03 6.05
CA ILE A 24 -4.42 -3.03 6.17
C ILE A 24 -4.77 -3.85 7.40
N ALA A 25 -5.22 -3.17 8.44
CA ALA A 25 -5.74 -3.80 9.64
C ALA A 25 -7.27 -3.89 9.55
N GLY A 26 -7.82 -5.10 9.41
CA GLY A 26 -9.26 -5.29 9.24
C GLY A 26 -9.60 -6.64 8.65
N LYS A 27 -10.82 -7.13 8.91
CA LYS A 27 -11.31 -8.32 8.24
C LYS A 27 -11.71 -7.97 6.80
N ASP A 28 -11.58 -8.92 5.90
CA ASP A 28 -12.11 -8.78 4.54
C ASP A 28 -13.63 -8.51 4.64
N GLY A 29 -14.06 -7.37 4.09
CA GLY A 29 -15.45 -6.91 4.11
C GLY A 29 -15.77 -5.78 5.08
N ASP A 30 -14.79 -5.30 5.86
CA ASP A 30 -14.94 -4.10 6.70
C ASP A 30 -14.63 -2.81 5.92
N ASP A 31 -15.22 -1.68 6.35
CA ASP A 31 -14.98 -0.39 5.71
C ASP A 31 -13.52 0.07 5.93
N ALA A 32 -12.93 0.63 4.87
CA ALA A 32 -11.58 1.18 4.97
C ALA A 32 -11.58 2.42 5.86
N THR A 33 -10.68 2.46 6.84
CA THR A 33 -10.48 3.69 7.62
C THR A 33 -9.89 4.79 6.72
N ARG A 34 -10.29 6.04 6.97
CA ARG A 34 -9.81 7.22 6.21
C ARG A 34 -8.28 7.34 6.12
N TYR A 35 -7.57 6.83 7.12
CA TYR A 35 -6.11 6.81 7.11
C TYR A 35 -5.54 5.85 6.05
N LEU A 36 -6.20 4.70 5.83
CA LEU A 36 -5.80 3.74 4.80
C LEU A 36 -5.99 4.34 3.41
N GLU A 37 -7.10 5.04 3.16
CA GLU A 37 -7.34 5.74 1.90
C GLU A 37 -6.22 6.74 1.61
N LYS A 38 -5.87 7.56 2.61
CA LYS A 38 -4.79 8.53 2.50
C LYS A 38 -3.43 7.86 2.24
N GLN A 39 -3.12 6.76 2.94
CA GLN A 39 -1.88 6.01 2.70
C GLN A 39 -1.79 5.48 1.26
N VAL A 40 -2.90 4.96 0.73
CA VAL A 40 -2.97 4.45 -0.65
C VAL A 40 -2.74 5.60 -1.63
N GLU A 41 -3.41 6.73 -1.44
CA GLU A 41 -3.25 7.92 -2.29
C GLU A 41 -1.80 8.44 -2.30
N GLU A 42 -1.18 8.60 -1.13
CA GLU A 42 0.22 9.03 -1.01
C GLU A 42 1.19 8.03 -1.69
N THR A 43 0.91 6.74 -1.59
CA THR A 43 1.71 5.69 -2.24
C THR A 43 1.58 5.76 -3.76
N LEU A 44 0.37 6.01 -4.28
CA LEU A 44 0.12 6.17 -5.72
C LEU A 44 0.82 7.41 -6.29
N ILE A 45 0.83 8.52 -5.57
CA ILE A 45 1.54 9.75 -5.98
C ILE A 45 3.04 9.45 -6.12
N LYS A 46 3.66 8.84 -5.10
CA LYS A 46 5.08 8.49 -5.14
C LYS A 46 5.40 7.50 -6.25
N LEU A 47 4.51 6.54 -6.48
CA LEU A 47 4.67 5.56 -7.55
C LEU A 47 4.67 6.24 -8.93
N LYS A 48 3.79 7.22 -9.12
CA LYS A 48 3.76 8.03 -10.33
C LYS A 48 5.03 8.86 -10.51
N GLU A 49 5.56 9.47 -9.44
CA GLU A 49 6.83 10.21 -9.49
C GLU A 49 8.00 9.32 -9.89
N ILE A 50 8.06 8.08 -9.36
CA ILE A 50 9.11 7.12 -9.73
C ILE A 50 8.97 6.70 -11.19
N GLN A 51 7.77 6.32 -11.64
CA GLN A 51 7.54 5.94 -13.03
C GLN A 51 7.88 7.06 -14.02
N ASN A 52 7.61 8.32 -13.65
CA ASN A 52 7.93 9.47 -14.50
C ASN A 52 9.45 9.71 -14.57
N LYS A 53 10.18 9.53 -13.46
CA LYS A 53 11.65 9.62 -13.44
C LYS A 53 12.34 8.51 -14.21
N GLU A 54 11.75 7.33 -14.28
CA GLU A 54 12.31 6.19 -15.02
C GLU A 54 12.10 6.32 -16.55
N SER A 55 11.22 7.23 -16.98
CA SER A 55 10.91 7.48 -18.39
C SER A 55 11.65 8.69 -18.99
N GLU A 56 12.48 9.39 -18.20
CA GLU A 56 13.37 10.50 -18.61
C GLU A 56 14.83 10.03 -18.69
#